data_AF-A0A9D1VZR8-F1
#
_entry.id   AF-A0A9D1VZR8-F1
#
_cell.length_a   1.000
_cell.length_b   1.000
_cell.length_c   1.000
_cell.angle_alpha   90.00
_cell.angle_beta   90.00
_cell.angle_gamma   90.00
#
_symmetry.space_group_name_H-M   'P 1'
#
loop_
_entity.id
_entity.type
_entity.pdbx_description
1 polymer ?
#
loop_
_entity_poly.entity_id
_entity_poly.type
_entity_poly.pdbx_seq_one_letter_code
_entity_poly.pdbx_strand_id
1 'polypeptide(L)' 'MIERVKEYFKQWNMEGNIREFPVSSATVELAAKALGCEPCRIAKTLSFRAGERVILIVAAGDARIDNQKI' A
#
# COMPACT_ATOMS: atom_id res chain seq x y z
N MET A 1 9.83 -7.30 7.66
CA MET A 1 8.62 -7.22 6.81
C MET A 1 8.98 -7.29 5.33
N ILE A 2 9.94 -6.48 4.87
CA ILE A 2 10.33 -6.42 3.45
C ILE A 2 10.88 -7.75 2.91
N GLU A 3 11.64 -8.51 3.70
CA GLU A 3 12.21 -9.80 3.27
C GLU A 3 11.14 -10.82 2.83
N ARG A 4 9.99 -10.88 3.53
CA ARG A 4 8.87 -11.74 3.12
C ARG A 4 8.29 -11.34 1.77
N VAL A 5 8.26 -10.05 1.46
CA VAL A 5 7.79 -9.52 0.17
C VAL A 5 8.82 -9.83 -0.93
N LYS A 6 10.12 -9.67 -0.64
CA LYS A 6 11.20 -10.04 -1.56
C LYS A 6 11.12 -11.52 -1.93
N GLU A 7 11.00 -12.41 -0.94
CA GLU A 7 10.85 -13.85 -1.16
C GLU A 7 9.61 -14.18 -1.99
N TYR A 8 8.47 -13.55 -1.67
CA TYR A 8 7.25 -13.70 -2.44
C TYR A 8 7.41 -13.20 -3.88
N PHE A 9 8.15 -12.11 -4.12
CA PHE A 9 8.34 -11.54 -5.46
C PHE A 9 9.36 -12.31 -6.32
N LYS A 10 10.31 -13.02 -5.71
CA LYS A 10 11.30 -13.85 -6.44
C LYS A 10 10.65 -14.86 -7.37
N GLN A 11 9.52 -15.45 -6.99
CA GLN A 11 8.83 -16.42 -7.85
C GLN A 11 8.30 -15.81 -9.17
N TRP A 12 8.23 -14.49 -9.26
CA TRP A 12 7.85 -13.74 -10.46
C TRP A 12 9.00 -12.93 -11.06
N ASN A 13 10.24 -13.07 -10.56
CA ASN A 13 11.40 -12.24 -10.96
C ASN A 13 11.14 -10.73 -10.75
N MET A 14 10.40 -10.36 -9.70
CA MET A 14 9.99 -8.98 -9.41
C MET A 14 10.72 -8.36 -8.21
N GLU A 15 11.64 -9.08 -7.58
CA GLU A 15 12.36 -8.62 -6.39
C GLU A 15 13.13 -7.31 -6.61
N GLY A 16 13.58 -7.05 -7.84
CA GLY A 16 14.25 -5.80 -8.23
C GLY A 16 13.33 -4.57 -8.29
N ASN A 17 12.00 -4.77 -8.24
CA ASN A 17 11.04 -3.67 -8.24
C ASN A 17 10.82 -3.05 -6.86
N ILE A 18 11.42 -3.62 -5.81
CA ILE A 18 11.31 -3.12 -4.44
C ILE A 18 12.33 -2.00 -4.24
N ARG A 19 11.85 -0.83 -3.82
CA ARG A 19 12.67 0.33 -3.48
C ARG A 19 12.55 0.63 -2.00
N GLU A 20 13.69 0.67 -1.30
CA GLU A 20 13.76 1.03 0.11
C GLU A 20 14.25 2.48 0.23
N PHE A 21 13.60 3.26 1.12
CA PHE A 21 13.91 4.66 1.35
C PHE A 21 14.38 4.86 2.79
N PRO A 22 15.38 5.71 3.05
CA PRO A 22 15.83 6.03 4.41
C PRO A 22 14.86 6.95 5.15
N VAL A 23 13.89 7.53 4.45
CA VAL A 23 12.84 8.39 5.01
C VAL A 23 11.57 7.58 5.30
N SER A 24 10.82 7.99 6.31
CA SER A 24 9.55 7.34 6.65
C SER A 24 8.55 7.41 5.49
N SER A 25 7.84 6.32 5.24
CA SER A 25 6.75 6.21 4.27
C SER A 25 5.41 5.89 4.97
N ALA A 26 5.27 6.31 6.23
CA ALA A 26 4.13 5.92 7.08
C ALA A 26 2.79 6.51 6.66
N THR A 27 2.79 7.61 5.90
CA THR A 27 1.58 8.21 5.32
C THR A 27 1.70 8.31 3.80
N VAL A 28 0.56 8.50 3.14
CA VAL A 28 0.48 8.72 1.69
C VAL A 28 1.36 9.91 1.28
N GLU A 29 1.30 11.01 2.02
CA GLU A 29 2.03 12.24 1.74
C GLU A 29 3.55 12.03 1.87
N LEU A 30 3.98 11.32 2.90
CA LEU A 30 5.39 11.00 3.11
C LEU A 30 5.93 10.09 2.00
N ALA A 31 5.17 9.05 1.63
CA ALA A 31 5.54 8.15 0.53
C ALA A 31 5.57 8.87 -0.83
N ALA A 32 4.57 9.70 -1.12
CA ALA A 32 4.48 10.51 -2.31
C ALA A 32 5.68 11.46 -2.44
N LYS A 33 6.06 12.11 -1.32
CA LYS A 33 7.25 12.96 -1.27
C LYS A 33 8.54 12.19 -1.51
N ALA A 34 8.70 11.01 -0.91
CA ALA A 34 9.88 10.17 -1.10
C ALA A 34 10.04 9.69 -2.56
N LEU A 35 8.92 9.48 -3.26
CA LEU A 35 8.87 9.03 -4.65
C LEU A 35 8.81 10.17 -5.67
N GLY A 36 8.58 11.41 -5.25
CA GLY A 36 8.40 12.56 -6.13
C GLY A 36 7.14 12.44 -7.01
N CYS A 37 6.06 11.85 -6.49
CA CYS A 37 4.81 11.65 -7.23
C CYS A 37 3.61 12.29 -6.52
N GLU A 38 2.48 12.33 -7.23
CA GLU A 38 1.21 12.78 -6.63
C GLU A 38 0.68 11.74 -5.63
N PRO A 39 -0.01 12.17 -4.55
CA PRO A 39 -0.62 11.27 -3.55
C PRO A 39 -1.52 10.16 -4.12
N CYS A 40 -2.24 10.43 -5.22
CA CYS A 40 -3.11 9.47 -5.90
C CYS A 40 -2.37 8.28 -6.51
N ARG A 41 -1.04 8.40 -6.72
CA ARG A 41 -0.18 7.32 -7.22
C ARG A 41 0.30 6.37 -6.13
N ILE A 42 0.10 6.73 -4.86
CA ILE A 42 0.39 5.85 -3.73
C ILE A 42 -0.83 4.96 -3.49
N ALA A 43 -0.64 3.64 -3.48
CA ALA A 43 -1.69 2.73 -3.08
C ALA A 43 -1.72 2.59 -1.55
N LYS A 44 -2.93 2.53 -0.97
CA LYS A 44 -3.15 2.17 0.44
C LYS A 44 -4.00 0.90 0.52
N THR A 45 -3.65 0.05 1.47
CA THR A 45 -4.43 -1.14 1.81
C THR A 45 -5.19 -0.87 3.10
N LEU A 46 -6.51 -1.02 3.04
CA LEU A 46 -7.42 -0.82 4.16
C LEU A 46 -8.10 -2.15 4.47
N SER A 47 -8.15 -2.51 5.75
CA SER A 47 -8.84 -3.71 6.22
C SER A 47 -10.16 -3.32 6.88
N PHE A 48 -11.23 -3.98 6.45
CA PHE A 48 -12.58 -3.80 6.97
C PHE A 48 -13.10 -5.12 7.51
N ARG A 49 -13.94 -5.03 8.53
CA ARG A 49 -14.65 -6.18 9.09
C ARG A 49 -16.12 -6.05 8.74
N ALA A 50 -16.63 -7.02 7.99
CA ALA A 50 -18.01 -7.11 7.55
C ALA A 50 -18.65 -8.36 8.18
N GLY A 51 -19.28 -8.19 9.34
CA GLY A 51 -19.72 -9.30 10.18
C GLY A 51 -18.54 -10.18 10.60
N GLU A 52 -18.60 -11.48 10.28
CA GLU A 52 -17.53 -12.45 10.55
C GLU A 52 -16.42 -12.47 9.48
N ARG A 53 -16.55 -11.70 8.40
CA ARG A 53 -15.58 -11.67 7.29
C ARG A 53 -14.66 -10.46 7.40
N VAL A 54 -13.45 -10.62 6.86
CA VAL A 54 -12.49 -9.52 6.69
C VAL A 54 -12.33 -9.24 5.20
N ILE A 55 -12.42 -7.96 4.82
CA ILE A 55 -12.25 -7.47 3.46
C ILE A 55 -11.00 -6.60 3.43
N LEU A 56 -10.11 -6.85 2.46
CA LEU A 56 -8.98 -5.98 2.15
C LEU A 56 -9.29 -5.20 0.88
N ILE A 57 -9.18 -3.87 0.95
CA ILE A 57 -9.36 -2.98 -0.18
C ILE A 57 -8.05 -2.27 -0.46
N VAL A 58 -7.60 -2.33 -1.72
CA VAL A 58 -6.50 -1.52 -2.22
C VAL A 58 -7.09 -0.34 -2.98
N ALA A 59 -6.74 0.88 -2.56
CA ALA A 59 -7.25 2.11 -3.15
C ALA A 59 -6.12 3.12 -3.39
N ALA A 60 -6.38 4.11 -4.24
CA ALA A 60 -5.50 5.28 -4.36
C ALA A 60 -5.40 6.03 -3.03
N GLY A 61 -4.27 6.69 -2.79
CA GLY A 61 -3.94 7.29 -1.50
C GLY A 61 -4.90 8.39 -1.09
N ASP A 62 -5.39 9.15 -2.06
CA ASP A 62 -6.37 10.22 -1.95
C ASP A 62 -7.83 9.74 -1.95
N ALA A 63 -8.09 8.50 -2.37
CA ALA A 63 -9.44 7.94 -2.37
C ALA A 63 -9.98 7.83 -0.94
N ARG A 64 -11.21 8.27 -0.71
CA ARG A 64 -11.90 8.09 0.57
C ARG A 64 -12.90 6.96 0.46
N ILE A 65 -12.94 6.11 1.49
CA ILE A 65 -13.90 5.01 1.57
C ILE A 65 -15.07 5.46 2.45
N ASP A 66 -16.27 5.29 1.93
CA ASP A 66 -17.51 5.51 2.66
C ASP A 66 -17.92 4.19 3.35
N ASN A 67 -17.73 4.15 4.67
CA ASN A 67 -18.01 2.97 5.48
C ASN A 67 -19.50 2.62 5.56
N GLN A 68 -20.42 3.51 5.16
CA GLN A 68 -21.85 3.17 5.13
C GLN A 68 -22.21 2.24 3.96
N LYS A 69 -21.30 2.09 2.98
CA LYS A 69 -21.49 1.26 1.78
C LYS A 69 -20.76 -0.09 1.84
N ILE A 70 -20.06 -0.38 2.95
CA ILE A 70 -19.30 -1.62 3.19
C ILE A 70 -19.98 -2.39 4.32
#